data_AF-A0AA37TL52-F1
#
_entry.id   AF-A0AA37TL52-F1
#
_cell.length_a   1.000
_cell.length_b   1.000
_cell.length_c   1.000
_cell.angle_alpha   90.00
_cell.angle_beta   90.00
_cell.angle_gamma   90.00
#
_symmetry.space_group_name_H-M   'P 1'
#
loop_
_entity.id
_entity.type
_entity.pdbx_description
1 polymer ?
#
loop_
_entity_poly.entity_id
_entity_poly.type
_entity_poly.pdbx_seq_one_letter_code
_entity_poly.pdbx_strand_id
1 'polypeptide(L)'
;MNGPGSDDPPAMTRVWTEAHQIAFARATGDVNPMHMDARVARRTLAGDRAVHGVHAALWALDACADKQPLARLATLQMRFERFVLVGDRAEVTVHDADARQMRLSVSVDGVRTVTIQGTFASERAPAETVDAAPTEIPDAPDVIDPATIASLAGTFRLPDPAAIAALAPRLAQAIGPARVAGLGGLSTLVGMFVPGLHSILSKIDVTVTDAAHGSRLAYAVKRFQPMLQSVTLEAKGPGLTARVEAFVRPRPVEQESLQDIAALVQPGAFSEVSALVIGGSRGLGAATARLIAAGGGAVCITYASGVEEAEAVAREIRDGGGRCQVLRYDAAGPVAAQLDALAMRPSQLYHFATPRIFRQKRAPFEPSCFEEMMRVYNYAFYELSLFCLGRRDAVAAFYPSTTAIDEAPRDTLEYVMAKSAGETLAATMARTIPNLRTVIERLPRVRTDQTATIFPVPAASPGALMLPIIRQMSATA
;
A
#
# COMPACT_ATOMS: atom_id res chain seq x y z
N MET A 1 17.14 -7.63 -49.06
CA MET A 1 17.97 -7.19 -47.91
C MET A 1 17.24 -7.64 -46.66
N ASN A 2 17.71 -8.75 -46.10
CA ASN A 2 17.17 -9.35 -44.89
C ASN A 2 17.55 -8.46 -43.71
N GLY A 3 16.55 -7.93 -42.99
CA GLY A 3 16.79 -7.28 -41.70
C GLY A 3 17.30 -8.31 -40.69
N PRO A 4 18.18 -7.92 -39.76
CA PRO A 4 18.66 -8.85 -38.75
C PRO A 4 17.46 -9.24 -37.88
N GLY A 5 17.09 -10.52 -37.94
CA GLY A 5 16.20 -11.11 -36.94
C GLY A 5 16.89 -10.98 -35.59
N SER A 6 16.31 -10.19 -34.70
CA SER A 6 16.62 -10.24 -33.28
C SER A 6 16.18 -11.61 -32.78
N ASP A 7 17.11 -12.56 -32.71
CA ASP A 7 17.03 -13.79 -31.91
C ASP A 7 17.03 -13.42 -30.42
N ASP A 8 16.13 -12.54 -30.00
CA ASP A 8 15.90 -12.33 -28.58
C ASP A 8 15.20 -13.58 -28.05
N PRO A 9 15.78 -14.25 -27.04
CA PRO A 9 15.14 -15.41 -26.44
C PRO A 9 13.73 -15.01 -25.94
N PRO A 10 12.74 -15.92 -26.01
CA PRO A 10 11.38 -15.60 -25.59
C PRO A 10 11.39 -15.03 -24.17
N ALA A 11 10.85 -13.83 -24.02
CA ALA A 11 10.84 -13.09 -22.76
C ALA A 11 10.27 -13.96 -21.64
N MET A 12 11.04 -14.10 -20.56
CA MET A 12 10.71 -14.93 -19.41
C MET A 12 9.67 -14.19 -18.57
N THR A 13 8.40 -14.29 -19.00
CA THR A 13 7.28 -13.51 -18.44
C THR A 13 6.34 -14.36 -17.58
N ARG A 14 5.70 -13.72 -16.60
CA ARG A 14 4.67 -14.32 -15.72
C ARG A 14 3.63 -13.29 -15.34
N VAL A 15 2.35 -13.67 -15.41
CA VAL A 15 1.26 -12.91 -14.78
C VAL A 15 1.07 -13.44 -13.36
N TRP A 16 1.13 -12.55 -12.38
CA TRP A 16 0.98 -12.92 -10.98
C TRP A 16 -0.49 -13.05 -10.60
N THR A 17 -0.88 -14.20 -10.05
CA THR A 17 -2.26 -14.47 -9.66
C THR A 17 -2.36 -14.67 -8.15
N GLU A 18 -3.59 -14.60 -7.64
CA GLU A 18 -3.89 -14.95 -6.25
C GLU A 18 -3.50 -16.40 -5.93
N ALA A 19 -3.72 -17.34 -6.85
CA ALA A 19 -3.32 -18.73 -6.69
C ALA A 19 -1.80 -18.87 -6.46
N HIS A 20 -0.98 -18.07 -7.15
CA HIS A 20 0.47 -18.07 -6.91
C HIS A 20 0.80 -17.60 -5.48
N GLN A 21 0.11 -16.58 -4.95
CA GLN A 21 0.37 -16.10 -3.58
C GLN A 21 -0.09 -17.11 -2.52
N ILE A 22 -1.25 -17.73 -2.72
CA ILE A 22 -1.75 -18.79 -1.82
C ILE A 22 -0.79 -19.98 -1.81
N ALA A 23 -0.29 -20.41 -2.96
CA ALA A 23 0.65 -21.52 -3.04
C ALA A 23 1.97 -21.21 -2.31
N PHE A 24 2.50 -20.00 -2.49
CA PHE A 24 3.72 -19.56 -1.81
C PHE A 24 3.53 -19.44 -0.30
N ALA A 25 2.45 -18.79 0.15
CA ALA A 25 2.12 -18.65 1.56
C ALA A 25 1.97 -20.01 2.27
N ARG A 26 1.36 -20.99 1.61
CA ARG A 26 1.28 -22.37 2.12
C ARG A 26 2.65 -23.06 2.19
N ALA A 27 3.51 -22.81 1.22
CA ALA A 27 4.84 -23.43 1.16
C ALA A 27 5.85 -22.81 2.14
N THR A 28 5.66 -21.55 2.56
CA THR A 28 6.58 -20.82 3.44
C THR A 28 6.03 -20.56 4.84
N GLY A 29 4.71 -20.58 5.02
CA GLY A 29 4.03 -20.09 6.22
C GLY A 29 3.92 -18.56 6.28
N ASP A 30 4.39 -17.83 5.25
CA ASP A 30 4.24 -16.38 5.18
C ASP A 30 2.81 -16.01 4.74
N VAL A 31 1.97 -15.71 5.72
CA VAL A 31 0.56 -15.33 5.52
C VAL A 31 0.34 -13.84 5.80
N ASN A 32 1.36 -12.98 5.66
CA ASN A 32 1.22 -11.57 5.95
C ASN A 32 0.05 -10.95 5.15
N PRO A 33 -0.92 -10.28 5.81
CA PRO A 33 -2.10 -9.74 5.15
C PRO A 33 -1.82 -8.77 4.00
N MET A 34 -0.63 -8.15 3.92
CA MET A 34 -0.26 -7.31 2.77
C MET A 34 -0.19 -8.10 1.44
N HIS A 35 0.00 -9.42 1.53
CA HIS A 35 0.01 -10.34 0.40
C HIS A 35 -1.32 -11.05 0.22
N MET A 36 -2.01 -11.32 1.33
CA MET A 36 -3.14 -12.25 1.37
C MET A 36 -4.52 -11.58 1.40
N ASP A 37 -4.65 -10.39 1.99
CA ASP A 37 -5.94 -9.71 2.17
C ASP A 37 -5.98 -8.38 1.40
N ALA A 38 -6.84 -8.30 0.38
CA ALA A 38 -6.98 -7.10 -0.45
C ALA A 38 -7.43 -5.86 0.33
N ARG A 39 -8.25 -6.02 1.38
CA ARG A 39 -8.71 -4.90 2.23
C ARG A 39 -7.56 -4.34 3.06
N VAL A 40 -6.73 -5.22 3.64
CA VAL A 40 -5.56 -4.79 4.41
C VAL A 40 -4.51 -4.20 3.48
N ALA A 41 -4.19 -4.88 2.38
CA ALA A 41 -3.17 -4.45 1.43
C ALA A 41 -3.46 -3.07 0.83
N ARG A 42 -4.74 -2.73 0.57
CA ARG A 42 -5.18 -1.41 0.12
C ARG A 42 -4.79 -0.26 1.06
N ARG A 43 -4.62 -0.54 2.35
CA ARG A 43 -4.21 0.44 3.37
C ARG A 43 -2.70 0.52 3.56
N THR A 44 -1.92 -0.27 2.83
CA THR A 44 -0.47 -0.28 2.89
C THR A 44 0.17 0.56 1.79
N LEU A 45 1.49 0.72 1.86
CA LEU A 45 2.30 1.34 0.78
C LEU A 45 2.32 0.52 -0.52
N ALA A 46 1.88 -0.73 -0.52
CA ALA A 46 1.64 -1.47 -1.77
C ALA A 46 0.33 -1.03 -2.44
N GLY A 47 -0.69 -0.68 -1.63
CA GLY A 47 -2.02 -0.19 -2.01
C GLY A 47 -2.88 -1.15 -2.83
N ASP A 48 -2.36 -2.33 -3.12
CA ASP A 48 -3.06 -3.54 -3.47
C ASP A 48 -2.21 -4.73 -2.97
N ARG A 49 -2.70 -5.97 -3.15
CA ARG A 49 -1.99 -7.19 -2.75
C ARG A 49 -0.63 -7.27 -3.43
N ALA A 50 0.42 -7.17 -2.63
CA ALA A 50 1.79 -7.32 -3.11
C ALA A 50 2.11 -8.80 -3.30
N VAL A 51 2.82 -9.12 -4.37
CA VAL A 51 3.51 -10.40 -4.50
C VAL A 51 4.63 -10.46 -3.46
N HIS A 52 4.79 -11.61 -2.80
CA HIS A 52 5.94 -11.83 -1.92
C HIS A 52 7.24 -11.62 -2.70
N GLY A 53 8.08 -10.68 -2.27
CA GLY A 53 9.31 -10.32 -3.01
C GLY A 53 10.21 -11.53 -3.27
N VAL A 54 10.39 -12.36 -2.25
CA VAL A 54 11.16 -13.62 -2.35
C VAL A 54 10.56 -14.56 -3.40
N HIS A 55 9.23 -14.63 -3.52
CA HIS A 55 8.59 -15.46 -4.56
C HIS A 55 8.95 -14.98 -5.97
N ALA A 56 8.92 -13.66 -6.21
CA ALA A 56 9.34 -13.10 -7.50
C ALA A 56 10.83 -13.39 -7.79
N ALA A 57 11.68 -13.33 -6.77
CA ALA A 57 13.10 -13.63 -6.91
C ALA A 57 13.38 -15.12 -7.18
N LEU A 58 12.71 -16.03 -6.47
CA LEU A 58 12.83 -17.47 -6.70
C LEU A 58 12.35 -17.85 -8.09
N TRP A 59 11.24 -17.25 -8.57
CA TRP A 59 10.79 -17.44 -9.94
C TRP A 59 11.85 -16.97 -10.96
N ALA A 60 12.45 -15.80 -10.75
CA ALA A 60 13.46 -15.27 -11.66
C ALA A 60 14.72 -16.16 -11.73
N LEU A 61 15.17 -16.67 -10.59
CA LEU A 61 16.27 -17.62 -10.49
C LEU A 61 15.94 -18.97 -11.13
N ASP A 62 14.74 -19.50 -10.87
CA ASP A 62 14.26 -20.74 -11.51
C ASP A 62 14.20 -20.59 -13.02
N ALA A 63 13.72 -19.45 -13.50
CA ALA A 63 13.55 -19.17 -14.90
C ALA A 63 14.89 -19.29 -15.66
N CYS A 64 16.00 -18.83 -15.07
CA CYS A 64 17.33 -18.88 -15.68
C CYS A 64 18.19 -20.07 -15.26
N ALA A 65 17.68 -20.99 -14.43
CA ALA A 65 18.49 -22.03 -13.80
C ALA A 65 19.22 -22.94 -14.80
N ASP A 66 18.59 -23.26 -15.93
CA ASP A 66 19.19 -24.14 -16.96
C ASP A 66 20.31 -23.45 -17.76
N LYS A 67 20.35 -22.11 -17.74
CA LYS A 67 21.27 -21.29 -18.53
C LYS A 67 22.43 -20.73 -17.70
N GLN A 68 22.38 -20.88 -16.38
CA GLN A 68 23.32 -20.29 -15.45
C GLN A 68 23.95 -21.36 -14.56
N PRO A 69 25.22 -21.24 -14.15
CA PRO A 69 25.88 -22.24 -13.32
C PRO A 69 25.44 -22.15 -11.85
N LEU A 70 24.14 -22.16 -11.58
CA LEU A 70 23.56 -22.01 -10.23
C LEU A 70 24.02 -23.09 -9.26
N ALA A 71 24.41 -24.27 -9.74
CA ALA A 71 25.02 -25.31 -8.91
C ALA A 71 26.29 -24.82 -8.17
N ARG A 72 26.98 -23.81 -8.71
CA ARG A 72 28.17 -23.15 -8.14
C ARG A 72 27.85 -21.84 -7.43
N LEU A 73 26.56 -21.51 -7.22
CA LEU A 73 26.15 -20.29 -6.53
C LEU A 73 26.82 -20.22 -5.15
N ALA A 74 27.53 -19.11 -4.92
CA ALA A 74 28.31 -18.82 -3.73
C ALA A 74 27.71 -17.65 -2.96
N THR A 75 27.35 -16.57 -3.64
CA THR A 75 26.61 -15.45 -3.04
C THR A 75 25.46 -15.01 -3.91
N LEU A 76 24.45 -14.42 -3.28
CA LEU A 76 23.28 -13.87 -3.94
C LEU A 76 22.85 -12.58 -3.24
N GLN A 77 22.86 -11.47 -3.96
CA GLN A 77 22.27 -10.21 -3.50
C GLN A 77 20.95 -9.98 -4.23
N MET A 78 19.90 -9.71 -3.48
CA MET A 78 18.57 -9.40 -3.97
C MET A 78 18.14 -8.05 -3.41
N ARG A 79 17.76 -7.12 -4.29
CA ARG A 79 17.21 -5.81 -3.94
C ARG A 79 15.77 -5.78 -4.41
N PHE A 80 14.87 -5.32 -3.55
CA PHE A 80 13.43 -5.22 -3.80
C PHE A 80 13.07 -3.75 -3.87
N GLU A 81 13.24 -3.15 -5.04
CA GLU A 81 13.10 -1.70 -5.20
C GLU A 81 11.64 -1.25 -5.27
N ARG A 82 10.74 -2.10 -5.77
CA ARG A 82 9.32 -1.80 -5.99
C ARG A 82 8.45 -3.02 -5.75
N PHE A 83 7.15 -2.78 -5.58
CA PHE A 83 6.19 -3.87 -5.40
C PHE A 83 5.80 -4.42 -6.77
N VAL A 84 5.74 -5.74 -6.87
CA VAL A 84 4.98 -6.42 -7.92
C VAL A 84 3.60 -6.70 -7.34
N LEU A 85 2.53 -6.32 -8.02
CA LEU A 85 1.16 -6.51 -7.54
C LEU A 85 0.53 -7.77 -8.15
N VAL A 86 -0.45 -8.36 -7.47
CA VAL A 86 -1.28 -9.40 -8.07
C VAL A 86 -2.02 -8.80 -9.27
N GLY A 87 -1.95 -9.48 -10.42
CA GLY A 87 -2.45 -9.02 -11.72
C GLY A 87 -1.34 -8.47 -12.63
N ASP A 88 -0.19 -8.08 -12.09
CA ASP A 88 0.92 -7.58 -12.91
C ASP A 88 1.50 -8.66 -13.81
N ARG A 89 1.86 -8.27 -15.04
CA ARG A 89 2.71 -9.05 -15.92
C ARG A 89 4.16 -8.66 -15.67
N ALA A 90 4.92 -9.55 -15.04
CA ALA A 90 6.33 -9.38 -14.78
C ALA A 90 7.19 -10.04 -15.87
N GLU A 91 8.38 -9.50 -16.10
CA GLU A 91 9.38 -9.98 -17.04
C GLU A 91 10.74 -10.13 -16.35
N VAL A 92 11.47 -11.19 -16.67
CA VAL A 92 12.86 -11.40 -16.25
C VAL A 92 13.80 -11.06 -17.38
N THR A 93 14.77 -10.19 -17.09
CA THR A 93 15.87 -9.83 -18.00
C THR A 93 17.19 -10.25 -17.38
N VAL A 94 18.03 -10.95 -18.13
CA VAL A 94 19.44 -11.23 -17.77
C VAL A 94 20.30 -10.15 -18.42
N HIS A 95 20.99 -9.35 -17.60
CA HIS A 95 21.79 -8.21 -18.08
C HIS A 95 23.25 -8.57 -18.35
N ASP A 96 23.81 -9.40 -17.49
CA ASP A 96 25.20 -9.84 -17.55
C ASP A 96 25.29 -11.23 -16.93
N ALA A 97 26.03 -12.13 -17.55
CA ALA A 97 26.18 -13.52 -17.10
C ALA A 97 27.44 -14.14 -17.69
N ASP A 98 28.32 -14.63 -16.82
CA ASP A 98 29.52 -15.36 -17.17
C ASP A 98 29.77 -16.53 -16.19
N ALA A 99 30.95 -17.16 -16.30
CA ALA A 99 31.32 -18.30 -15.45
C ALA A 99 31.57 -17.95 -13.96
N ARG A 100 31.60 -16.66 -13.60
CA ARG A 100 31.92 -16.11 -12.28
C ARG A 100 30.76 -15.33 -11.66
N GLN A 101 29.88 -14.71 -12.44
CA GLN A 101 28.80 -13.89 -11.93
C GLN A 101 27.57 -13.87 -12.84
N MET A 102 26.44 -13.46 -12.28
CA MET A 102 25.22 -13.15 -13.02
C MET A 102 24.53 -11.91 -12.45
N ARG A 103 23.84 -11.17 -13.30
CA ARG A 103 22.93 -10.08 -12.95
C ARG A 103 21.65 -10.22 -13.74
N LEU A 104 20.54 -10.27 -13.03
CA LEU A 104 19.20 -10.33 -13.60
C LEU A 104 18.26 -9.35 -12.89
N SER A 105 17.17 -9.00 -13.55
CA SER A 105 16.13 -8.16 -12.96
C SER A 105 14.74 -8.66 -13.28
N VAL A 106 13.82 -8.44 -12.36
CA VAL A 106 12.38 -8.49 -12.63
C VAL A 106 11.89 -7.08 -12.93
N SER A 107 11.09 -6.91 -13.96
CA SER A 107 10.43 -5.65 -14.31
C SER A 107 8.93 -5.83 -14.51
N VAL A 108 8.18 -4.75 -14.33
CA VAL A 108 6.76 -4.62 -14.68
C VAL A 108 6.62 -3.36 -15.51
N ASP A 109 6.05 -3.46 -16.70
CA ASP A 109 5.94 -2.37 -17.68
C ASP A 109 7.28 -1.63 -17.92
N GLY A 110 8.36 -2.40 -18.07
CA GLY A 110 9.71 -1.86 -18.30
C GLY A 110 10.38 -1.25 -17.05
N VAL A 111 9.68 -1.19 -15.92
CA VAL A 111 10.22 -0.66 -14.67
C VAL A 111 10.74 -1.78 -13.80
N ARG A 112 12.04 -1.71 -13.46
CA ARG A 112 12.69 -2.68 -12.58
C ARG A 112 12.10 -2.68 -11.17
N THR A 113 11.71 -3.85 -10.70
CA THR A 113 11.10 -4.09 -9.38
C THR A 113 11.98 -4.90 -8.44
N VAL A 114 12.78 -5.83 -9.00
CA VAL A 114 13.76 -6.63 -8.26
C VAL A 114 15.07 -6.66 -9.05
N THR A 115 16.19 -6.42 -8.39
CA THR A 115 17.54 -6.68 -8.93
C THR A 115 18.17 -7.86 -8.20
N ILE A 116 18.73 -8.82 -8.95
CA ILE A 116 19.38 -10.00 -8.41
C ILE A 116 20.79 -10.09 -8.99
N GLN A 117 21.78 -10.25 -8.12
CA GLN A 117 23.20 -10.43 -8.47
C GLN A 117 23.73 -11.66 -7.78
N GLY A 118 24.27 -12.61 -8.54
CA GLY A 118 24.88 -13.83 -8.03
C GLY A 118 26.36 -13.91 -8.37
N THR A 119 27.15 -14.55 -7.50
CA THR A 119 28.52 -14.95 -7.83
C THR A 119 28.68 -16.46 -7.71
N PHE A 120 29.61 -17.01 -8.50
CA PHE A 120 29.86 -18.44 -8.60
C PHE A 120 31.27 -18.77 -8.13
N ALA A 121 31.40 -19.77 -7.26
CA ALA A 121 32.68 -20.25 -6.73
C ALA A 121 32.76 -21.78 -6.80
N SER A 122 33.99 -22.30 -6.75
CA SER A 122 34.23 -23.75 -6.63
C SER A 122 34.03 -24.23 -5.19
N GLU A 123 34.33 -23.38 -4.22
CA GLU A 123 34.23 -23.66 -2.79
C GLU A 123 33.16 -22.79 -2.15
N ARG A 124 32.49 -23.33 -1.12
CA ARG A 124 31.46 -22.64 -0.36
C ARG A 124 31.97 -22.38 1.05
N ALA A 125 31.38 -21.37 1.69
CA ALA A 125 31.65 -21.10 3.09
C ALA A 125 31.22 -22.30 3.95
N PRO A 126 31.93 -22.58 5.05
CA PRO A 126 31.52 -23.63 5.98
C PRO A 126 30.16 -23.29 6.59
N ALA A 127 29.29 -24.29 6.71
CA ALA A 127 28.03 -24.13 7.41
C ALA A 127 28.25 -23.92 8.91
N GLU A 128 27.52 -22.97 9.48
CA GLU A 128 27.47 -22.77 10.92
C GLU A 128 26.30 -23.55 11.53
N THR A 129 26.50 -24.13 12.71
CA THR A 129 25.46 -24.88 13.41
C THR A 129 24.47 -23.95 14.10
N VAL A 130 23.20 -24.36 14.12
CA VAL A 130 22.11 -23.69 14.83
C VAL A 130 21.63 -24.62 15.94
N ASP A 131 22.10 -24.36 17.17
CA ASP A 131 21.83 -25.24 18.32
C ASP A 131 20.54 -24.87 19.09
N ALA A 132 19.96 -23.71 18.81
CA ALA A 132 18.75 -23.25 19.47
C ALA A 132 17.51 -24.09 19.10
N ALA A 133 16.63 -24.30 20.09
CA ALA A 133 15.35 -24.98 19.88
C ALA A 133 14.42 -24.11 19.01
N PRO A 134 13.82 -24.67 17.94
CA PRO A 134 12.95 -23.89 17.07
C PRO A 134 11.55 -23.75 17.67
N THR A 135 10.92 -22.59 17.46
CA THR A 135 9.47 -22.41 17.59
C THR A 135 8.78 -22.79 16.28
N GLU A 136 7.46 -22.98 16.32
CA GLU A 136 6.67 -23.08 15.09
C GLU A 136 6.41 -21.68 14.51
N ILE A 137 6.04 -21.64 13.22
CA ILE A 137 5.61 -20.41 12.55
C ILE A 137 4.23 -20.03 13.11
N PRO A 138 4.01 -18.77 13.53
CA PRO A 138 2.72 -18.37 14.06
C PRO A 138 1.64 -18.34 12.96
N ASP A 139 0.39 -18.63 13.32
CA ASP A 139 -0.75 -18.63 12.38
C ASP A 139 -1.08 -17.22 11.84
N ALA A 140 -0.62 -16.17 12.52
CA ALA A 140 -0.73 -14.79 12.10
C ALA A 140 0.62 -14.07 12.36
N PRO A 141 0.97 -13.04 11.58
CA PRO A 141 2.20 -12.30 11.80
C PRO A 141 2.26 -11.65 13.19
N ASP A 142 3.44 -11.65 13.80
CA ASP A 142 3.67 -10.99 15.07
C ASP A 142 3.45 -9.47 14.94
N VAL A 143 2.75 -8.90 15.91
CA VAL A 143 2.59 -7.45 16.04
C VAL A 143 3.65 -6.94 16.99
N ILE A 144 4.73 -6.41 16.43
CA ILE A 144 5.87 -5.96 17.23
C ILE A 144 5.79 -4.46 17.52
N ASP A 145 6.06 -4.10 18.78
CA ASP A 145 6.37 -2.73 19.16
C ASP A 145 7.78 -2.37 18.65
N PRO A 146 7.92 -1.33 17.80
CA PRO A 146 9.23 -0.86 17.33
C PRO A 146 10.27 -0.65 18.44
N ALA A 147 9.85 -0.29 19.65
CA ALA A 147 10.77 -0.10 20.78
C ALA A 147 11.51 -1.39 21.20
N THR A 148 10.95 -2.55 20.88
CA THR A 148 11.48 -3.87 21.29
C THR A 148 12.29 -4.57 20.20
N ILE A 149 12.24 -4.09 18.94
CA ILE A 149 12.85 -4.77 17.78
C ILE A 149 14.34 -5.04 17.97
N ALA A 150 15.08 -4.10 18.56
CA ALA A 150 16.54 -4.14 18.60
C ALA A 150 17.11 -5.37 19.33
N SER A 151 16.35 -5.99 20.24
CA SER A 151 16.79 -7.15 21.03
C SER A 151 16.25 -8.49 20.55
N LEU A 152 15.47 -8.52 19.45
CA LEU A 152 14.83 -9.75 19.00
C LEU A 152 15.83 -10.71 18.35
N ALA A 153 15.77 -11.95 18.77
CA ALA A 153 16.44 -13.09 18.16
C ALA A 153 15.57 -14.33 18.37
N GLY A 154 15.73 -15.33 17.51
CA GLY A 154 14.91 -16.53 17.57
C GLY A 154 15.37 -17.61 16.62
N THR A 155 14.68 -18.73 16.67
CA THR A 155 14.84 -19.82 15.71
C THR A 155 13.47 -20.41 15.48
N PHE A 156 13.09 -20.62 14.22
CA PHE A 156 11.82 -21.24 13.87
C PHE A 156 12.00 -22.42 12.93
N ARG A 157 11.00 -23.30 12.91
CA ARG A 157 10.95 -24.47 12.03
C ARG A 157 10.51 -24.05 10.63
N LEU A 158 11.30 -24.42 9.63
CA LEU A 158 10.92 -24.25 8.23
C LEU A 158 9.90 -25.34 7.82
N PRO A 159 8.94 -25.01 6.94
CA PRO A 159 8.06 -26.00 6.35
C PRO A 159 8.83 -27.05 5.53
N ASP A 160 8.13 -28.08 5.07
CA ASP A 160 8.69 -29.12 4.21
C ASP A 160 9.39 -28.51 2.98
N PRO A 161 10.71 -28.75 2.80
CA PRO A 161 11.45 -28.25 1.65
C PRO A 161 10.86 -28.66 0.28
N ALA A 162 10.12 -29.77 0.21
CA ALA A 162 9.48 -30.20 -1.03
C ALA A 162 8.40 -29.23 -1.50
N ALA A 163 7.66 -28.59 -0.58
CA ALA A 163 6.54 -27.71 -0.92
C ALA A 163 7.00 -26.48 -1.72
N ILE A 164 8.07 -25.83 -1.27
CA ILE A 164 8.63 -24.67 -1.97
C ILE A 164 9.49 -25.05 -3.18
N ALA A 165 10.17 -26.20 -3.13
CA ALA A 165 10.89 -26.72 -4.29
C ALA A 165 9.95 -26.96 -5.47
N ALA A 166 8.70 -27.37 -5.23
CA ALA A 166 7.69 -27.52 -6.29
C ALA A 166 7.33 -26.19 -7.00
N LEU A 167 7.53 -25.04 -6.34
CA LEU A 167 7.30 -23.71 -6.93
C LEU A 167 8.50 -23.21 -7.77
N ALA A 168 9.69 -23.78 -7.56
CA ALA A 168 10.93 -23.44 -8.23
C ALA A 168 11.77 -24.71 -8.52
N PRO A 169 11.26 -25.64 -9.37
CA PRO A 169 11.81 -26.98 -9.51
C PRO A 169 13.23 -27.01 -10.12
N ARG A 170 13.51 -26.13 -11.09
CA ARG A 170 14.84 -26.07 -11.74
C ARG A 170 15.86 -25.44 -10.81
N LEU A 171 15.45 -24.43 -10.05
CA LEU A 171 16.30 -23.89 -8.99
C LEU A 171 16.58 -24.96 -7.92
N ALA A 172 15.57 -25.69 -7.48
CA ALA A 172 15.71 -26.76 -6.50
C ALA A 172 16.64 -27.89 -7.00
N GLN A 173 16.59 -28.22 -8.28
CA GLN A 173 17.53 -29.14 -8.90
C GLN A 173 18.97 -28.61 -8.87
N ALA A 174 19.16 -27.30 -9.09
CA ALA A 174 20.49 -26.70 -9.14
C ALA A 174 21.15 -26.50 -7.77
N ILE A 175 20.41 -25.98 -6.77
CA ILE A 175 20.97 -25.63 -5.44
C ILE A 175 20.51 -26.55 -4.31
N GLY A 176 19.58 -27.46 -4.58
CA GLY A 176 18.99 -28.38 -3.60
C GLY A 176 17.75 -27.80 -2.92
N PRO A 177 16.74 -28.63 -2.60
CA PRO A 177 15.45 -28.17 -2.04
C PRO A 177 15.60 -27.48 -0.68
N ALA A 178 16.52 -27.93 0.17
CA ALA A 178 16.74 -27.30 1.48
C ALA A 178 17.24 -25.85 1.37
N ARG A 179 18.06 -25.52 0.36
CA ARG A 179 18.50 -24.13 0.11
C ARG A 179 17.37 -23.26 -0.40
N VAL A 180 16.52 -23.80 -1.28
CA VAL A 180 15.31 -23.10 -1.72
C VAL A 180 14.38 -22.83 -0.54
N ALA A 181 14.23 -23.79 0.38
CA ALA A 181 13.48 -23.61 1.61
C ALA A 181 14.10 -22.57 2.55
N GLY A 182 15.42 -22.55 2.69
CA GLY A 182 16.12 -21.48 3.40
C GLY A 182 15.83 -20.10 2.82
N LEU A 183 15.88 -19.96 1.48
CA LEU A 183 15.56 -18.70 0.80
C LEU A 183 14.10 -18.29 1.02
N GLY A 184 13.16 -19.23 0.90
CA GLY A 184 11.75 -19.01 1.21
C GLY A 184 11.50 -18.59 2.65
N GLY A 185 12.21 -19.21 3.59
CA GLY A 185 12.18 -18.88 5.01
C GLY A 185 12.59 -17.45 5.33
N LEU A 186 13.34 -16.77 4.45
CA LEU A 186 13.63 -15.34 4.61
C LEU A 186 12.39 -14.47 4.38
N SER A 187 11.42 -14.95 3.58
CA SER A 187 10.09 -14.33 3.49
C SER A 187 9.36 -14.50 4.82
N THR A 188 9.27 -15.73 5.32
CA THR A 188 8.65 -16.05 6.61
C THR A 188 9.24 -15.24 7.76
N LEU A 189 10.57 -15.13 7.82
CA LEU A 189 11.27 -14.32 8.82
C LEU A 189 10.75 -12.88 8.82
N VAL A 190 10.67 -12.25 7.66
CA VAL A 190 10.27 -10.83 7.55
C VAL A 190 8.77 -10.64 7.70
N GLY A 191 7.98 -11.49 7.02
CA GLY A 191 6.53 -11.43 6.96
C GLY A 191 5.84 -11.83 8.25
N MET A 192 6.41 -12.76 9.01
CA MET A 192 5.77 -13.37 10.19
C MET A 192 6.43 -13.00 11.51
N PHE A 193 7.77 -12.97 11.56
CA PHE A 193 8.51 -12.76 12.81
C PHE A 193 8.98 -11.32 12.97
N VAL A 194 9.93 -10.83 12.16
CA VAL A 194 10.53 -9.49 12.34
C VAL A 194 10.74 -8.79 10.99
N PRO A 195 10.11 -7.62 10.74
CA PRO A 195 9.16 -6.90 11.60
C PRO A 195 7.79 -7.54 11.81
N GLY A 196 7.48 -8.67 11.14
CA GLY A 196 6.18 -9.33 11.25
C GLY A 196 5.10 -8.54 10.52
N LEU A 197 3.98 -8.26 11.19
CA LEU A 197 2.78 -7.68 10.58
C LEU A 197 3.08 -6.46 9.73
N HIS A 198 3.92 -5.55 10.22
CA HIS A 198 4.22 -4.27 9.57
C HIS A 198 5.48 -4.30 8.70
N SER A 199 5.89 -5.42 8.14
CA SER A 199 7.13 -5.53 7.37
C SER A 199 7.02 -5.01 5.92
N ILE A 200 8.15 -4.55 5.38
CA ILE A 200 8.43 -4.39 3.94
C ILE A 200 9.86 -4.89 3.70
N LEU A 201 10.02 -5.92 2.89
CA LEU A 201 11.33 -6.43 2.51
C LEU A 201 12.05 -5.46 1.56
N SER A 202 13.33 -5.18 1.81
CA SER A 202 14.13 -4.23 1.01
C SER A 202 15.34 -4.89 0.36
N LYS A 203 16.09 -5.70 1.11
CA LYS A 203 17.32 -6.33 0.62
C LYS A 203 17.58 -7.66 1.30
N ILE A 204 18.14 -8.60 0.56
CA ILE A 204 18.69 -9.86 1.09
C ILE A 204 20.07 -10.06 0.47
N ASP A 205 21.09 -10.24 1.30
CA ASP A 205 22.40 -10.74 0.88
C ASP A 205 22.57 -12.15 1.45
N VAL A 206 22.82 -13.14 0.61
CA VAL A 206 22.97 -14.55 0.97
C VAL A 206 24.39 -15.01 0.65
N THR A 207 24.97 -15.77 1.58
CA THR A 207 26.15 -16.60 1.35
C THR A 207 25.71 -18.06 1.41
N VAL A 208 25.97 -18.81 0.35
CA VAL A 208 25.63 -20.23 0.25
C VAL A 208 26.70 -21.06 0.96
N THR A 209 26.28 -21.95 1.86
CA THR A 209 27.20 -22.79 2.64
C THR A 209 27.31 -24.21 2.07
N ASP A 210 28.38 -24.91 2.45
CA ASP A 210 28.72 -26.27 2.00
C ASP A 210 27.70 -27.34 2.45
N ALA A 211 27.15 -27.25 3.66
CA ALA A 211 26.13 -28.16 4.18
C ALA A 211 24.71 -27.58 4.11
N ALA A 212 23.76 -28.37 3.59
CA ALA A 212 22.36 -27.97 3.41
C ALA A 212 21.35 -28.80 4.22
N HIS A 213 21.75 -29.28 5.40
CA HIS A 213 20.90 -30.10 6.24
C HIS A 213 20.15 -29.27 7.29
N GLY A 214 18.97 -29.76 7.69
CA GLY A 214 18.15 -29.15 8.74
C GLY A 214 16.85 -28.54 8.22
N SER A 215 15.99 -28.19 9.17
CA SER A 215 14.66 -27.63 8.93
C SER A 215 14.39 -26.44 9.85
N ARG A 216 15.44 -25.66 10.14
CA ARG A 216 15.40 -24.55 11.09
C ARG A 216 16.06 -23.33 10.50
N LEU A 217 15.51 -22.15 10.80
CA LEU A 217 16.13 -20.87 10.48
C LEU A 217 16.27 -20.07 11.76
N ALA A 218 17.51 -19.79 12.15
CA ALA A 218 17.84 -18.87 13.23
C ALA A 218 17.98 -17.45 12.70
N TYR A 219 17.63 -16.47 13.54
CA TYR A 219 17.81 -15.07 13.24
C TYR A 219 18.18 -14.27 14.48
N ALA A 220 18.82 -13.13 14.25
CA ALA A 220 19.03 -12.10 15.26
C ALA A 220 18.98 -10.71 14.61
N VAL A 221 18.32 -9.77 15.27
CA VAL A 221 18.39 -8.35 14.89
C VAL A 221 19.79 -7.84 15.23
N LYS A 222 20.47 -7.30 14.21
CA LYS A 222 21.79 -6.68 14.37
C LYS A 222 21.71 -5.18 14.54
N ARG A 223 20.70 -4.57 13.94
CA ARG A 223 20.51 -3.12 13.97
C ARG A 223 19.06 -2.77 13.73
N PHE A 224 18.52 -1.89 14.56
CA PHE A 224 17.26 -1.19 14.28
C PHE A 224 17.53 0.31 14.33
N GLN A 225 17.04 1.04 13.32
CA GLN A 225 17.17 2.49 13.21
C GLN A 225 15.77 3.12 13.30
N PRO A 226 15.34 3.57 14.50
CA PRO A 226 13.96 4.03 14.71
C PRO A 226 13.53 5.17 13.78
N MET A 227 14.43 6.13 13.51
CA MET A 227 14.13 7.25 12.61
C MET A 227 13.90 6.82 11.16
N LEU A 228 14.62 5.79 10.70
CA LEU A 228 14.49 5.26 9.35
C LEU A 228 13.49 4.09 9.27
N GLN A 229 12.94 3.68 10.42
CA GLN A 229 12.14 2.46 10.57
C GLN A 229 12.79 1.25 9.89
N SER A 230 14.13 1.17 9.91
CA SER A 230 14.89 0.15 9.18
C SER A 230 15.47 -0.87 10.16
N VAL A 231 15.25 -2.16 9.87
CA VAL A 231 15.83 -3.28 10.60
C VAL A 231 16.80 -4.05 9.72
N THR A 232 17.94 -4.43 10.29
CA THR A 232 18.90 -5.35 9.70
C THR A 232 18.96 -6.61 10.56
N LEU A 233 18.64 -7.74 9.95
CA LEU A 233 18.66 -9.07 10.52
C LEU A 233 19.84 -9.85 9.97
N GLU A 234 20.38 -10.74 10.78
CA GLU A 234 21.24 -11.82 10.33
C GLU A 234 20.47 -13.12 10.52
N ALA A 235 20.51 -14.00 9.51
CA ALA A 235 19.78 -15.25 9.46
C ALA A 235 20.70 -16.40 9.08
N LYS A 236 20.47 -17.58 9.65
CA LYS A 236 21.23 -18.81 9.39
C LYS A 236 20.25 -19.94 9.21
N GLY A 237 20.35 -20.66 8.11
CA GLY A 237 19.43 -21.73 7.76
C GLY A 237 20.10 -22.80 6.91
N PRO A 238 19.33 -23.78 6.42
CA PRO A 238 19.88 -24.90 5.69
C PRO A 238 20.58 -24.43 4.40
N GLY A 239 21.90 -24.56 4.38
CA GLY A 239 22.71 -24.25 3.20
C GLY A 239 22.91 -22.77 2.92
N LEU A 240 22.61 -21.88 3.89
CA LEU A 240 22.87 -20.45 3.76
C LEU A 240 23.06 -19.71 5.08
N THR A 241 23.80 -18.60 4.99
CA THR A 241 23.71 -17.46 5.91
C THR A 241 23.22 -16.25 5.13
N ALA A 242 22.48 -15.36 5.79
CA ALA A 242 21.90 -14.20 5.12
C ALA A 242 21.91 -12.96 6.00
N ARG A 243 22.10 -11.80 5.38
CA ARG A 243 21.77 -10.49 5.93
C ARG A 243 20.50 -10.00 5.25
N VAL A 244 19.48 -9.70 6.05
CA VAL A 244 18.17 -9.25 5.55
C VAL A 244 17.92 -7.83 6.04
N GLU A 245 17.56 -6.93 5.13
CA GLU A 245 17.12 -5.57 5.47
C GLU A 245 15.65 -5.41 5.13
N ALA A 246 14.89 -4.91 6.10
CA ALA A 246 13.47 -4.64 5.97
C ALA A 246 13.12 -3.31 6.62
N PHE A 247 11.96 -2.76 6.26
CA PHE A 247 11.38 -1.60 6.91
C PHE A 247 10.15 -2.00 7.74
N VAL A 248 9.95 -1.28 8.85
CA VAL A 248 8.70 -1.27 9.58
C VAL A 248 7.81 -0.21 8.94
N ARG A 249 6.79 -0.64 8.22
CA ARG A 249 5.81 0.26 7.61
C ARG A 249 4.95 0.94 8.68
N PRO A 250 4.46 2.16 8.43
CA PRO A 250 3.58 2.84 9.38
C PRO A 250 2.32 2.03 9.66
N ARG A 251 1.84 2.12 10.90
CA ARG A 251 0.51 1.62 11.24
C ARG A 251 -0.54 2.46 10.51
N PRO A 252 -1.67 1.86 10.10
CA PRO A 252 -2.80 2.66 9.60
C PRO A 252 -3.18 3.73 10.61
N VAL A 253 -3.59 4.90 10.14
CA VAL A 253 -3.82 6.05 11.01
C VAL A 253 -5.09 5.84 11.84
N GLU A 254 -4.96 5.92 13.16
CA GLU A 254 -6.11 5.95 14.06
C GLU A 254 -6.92 7.24 13.87
N GLN A 255 -8.24 7.08 13.76
CA GLN A 255 -9.16 8.19 13.55
C GLN A 255 -9.54 8.83 14.89
N GLU A 256 -9.73 10.15 14.89
CA GLU A 256 -10.30 10.86 16.04
C GLU A 256 -11.73 10.36 16.29
N SER A 257 -12.03 10.04 17.55
CA SER A 257 -13.36 9.58 17.94
C SER A 257 -14.37 10.73 17.90
N LEU A 258 -15.67 10.41 17.89
CA LEU A 258 -16.73 11.39 18.07
C LEU A 258 -16.58 12.13 19.40
N GLN A 259 -16.11 11.45 20.45
CA GLN A 259 -15.89 12.07 21.76
C GLN A 259 -14.80 13.15 21.72
N ASP A 260 -13.67 12.85 21.07
CA ASP A 260 -12.56 13.82 20.89
C ASP A 260 -13.02 15.03 20.08
N ILE A 261 -13.80 14.77 19.03
CA ILE A 261 -14.29 15.80 18.11
C ILE A 261 -15.40 16.66 18.73
N ALA A 262 -16.28 16.07 19.54
CA ALA A 262 -17.38 16.78 20.19
C ALA A 262 -16.87 17.90 21.12
N ALA A 263 -15.69 17.72 21.72
CA ALA A 263 -15.05 18.76 22.55
C ALA A 263 -14.65 20.02 21.74
N LEU A 264 -14.53 19.92 20.41
CA LEU A 264 -14.14 21.03 19.55
C LEU A 264 -15.32 21.90 19.07
N VAL A 265 -16.56 21.41 19.17
CA VAL A 265 -17.74 22.04 18.57
C VAL A 265 -18.83 22.30 19.60
N GLN A 266 -19.44 23.48 19.54
CA GLN A 266 -20.60 23.79 20.38
C GLN A 266 -21.84 23.02 19.89
N PRO A 267 -22.61 22.37 20.78
CA PRO A 267 -23.85 21.72 20.41
C PRO A 267 -24.80 22.67 19.67
N GLY A 268 -25.38 22.22 18.56
CA GLY A 268 -26.32 23.00 17.76
C GLY A 268 -25.69 23.99 16.77
N ALA A 269 -24.36 24.18 16.77
CA ALA A 269 -23.65 25.10 15.86
C ALA A 269 -23.90 24.83 14.37
N PHE A 270 -24.33 23.61 14.01
CA PHE A 270 -24.58 23.15 12.65
C PHE A 270 -25.99 22.53 12.50
N SER A 271 -26.94 22.90 13.35
CA SER A 271 -28.32 22.36 13.37
C SER A 271 -29.06 22.43 12.02
N GLU A 272 -28.82 23.50 11.26
CA GLU A 272 -29.40 23.72 9.91
C GLU A 272 -28.61 23.04 8.78
N VAL A 273 -27.49 22.37 9.10
CA VAL A 273 -26.64 21.71 8.12
C VAL A 273 -27.18 20.32 7.79
N SER A 274 -27.25 20.06 6.48
CA SER A 274 -27.48 18.74 5.91
C SER A 274 -26.37 18.50 4.89
N ALA A 275 -25.37 17.71 5.28
CA ALA A 275 -24.15 17.53 4.50
C ALA A 275 -24.10 16.17 3.79
N LEU A 276 -23.82 16.18 2.49
CA LEU A 276 -23.37 15.02 1.74
C LEU A 276 -21.84 15.00 1.74
N VAL A 277 -21.26 13.96 2.34
CA VAL A 277 -19.80 13.80 2.48
C VAL A 277 -19.33 12.65 1.62
N ILE A 278 -18.60 12.98 0.56
CA ILE A 278 -18.04 12.01 -0.36
C ILE A 278 -16.69 11.52 0.15
N GLY A 279 -16.58 10.21 0.42
CA GLY A 279 -15.41 9.63 1.09
C GLY A 279 -15.45 9.79 2.61
N GLY A 280 -16.60 9.56 3.24
CA GLY A 280 -16.81 9.73 4.68
C GLY A 280 -16.43 8.54 5.56
N SER A 281 -15.90 7.45 4.98
CA SER A 281 -15.52 6.24 5.74
C SER A 281 -14.30 6.46 6.65
N ARG A 282 -13.40 7.38 6.30
CA ARG A 282 -12.10 7.58 6.97
C ARG A 282 -11.57 9.01 6.81
N GLY A 283 -10.49 9.33 7.53
CA GLY A 283 -9.70 10.56 7.34
C GLY A 283 -10.52 11.85 7.50
N LEU A 284 -10.30 12.81 6.60
CA LEU A 284 -10.98 14.12 6.61
C LEU A 284 -12.50 14.01 6.48
N GLY A 285 -13.01 13.09 5.67
CA GLY A 285 -14.45 12.91 5.49
C GLY A 285 -15.13 12.42 6.77
N ALA A 286 -14.54 11.43 7.43
CA ALA A 286 -15.07 10.94 8.71
C ALA A 286 -15.03 12.01 9.81
N ALA A 287 -13.93 12.76 9.92
CA ALA A 287 -13.81 13.87 10.86
C ALA A 287 -14.84 14.97 10.58
N THR A 288 -15.06 15.31 9.31
CA THR A 288 -16.10 16.27 8.89
C THR A 288 -17.49 15.80 9.27
N ALA A 289 -17.82 14.53 9.01
CA ALA A 289 -19.11 13.96 9.36
C ALA A 289 -19.38 14.00 10.87
N ARG A 290 -18.37 13.63 11.69
CA ARG A 290 -18.43 13.70 13.15
C ARG A 290 -18.61 15.15 13.64
N LEU A 291 -17.84 16.10 13.12
CA LEU A 291 -17.94 17.53 13.49
C LEU A 291 -19.34 18.10 13.21
N ILE A 292 -19.88 17.82 12.02
CA ILE A 292 -21.21 18.30 11.63
C ILE A 292 -22.29 17.67 12.51
N ALA A 293 -22.22 16.36 12.74
CA ALA A 293 -23.18 15.65 13.58
C ALA A 293 -23.12 16.08 15.06
N ALA A 294 -21.92 16.25 15.62
CA ALA A 294 -21.73 16.76 16.98
C ALA A 294 -22.24 18.20 17.14
N GLY A 295 -22.16 19.01 16.07
CA GLY A 295 -22.81 20.32 16.00
C GLY A 295 -24.33 20.28 15.73
N GLY A 296 -24.98 19.11 15.68
CA GLY A 296 -26.43 18.94 15.50
C GLY A 296 -26.91 18.79 14.04
N GLY A 297 -25.99 18.80 13.07
CA GLY A 297 -26.32 18.63 11.66
C GLY A 297 -26.70 17.20 11.27
N ALA A 298 -27.34 17.05 10.12
CA ALA A 298 -27.56 15.75 9.49
C ALA A 298 -26.46 15.46 8.46
N VAL A 299 -25.97 14.23 8.41
CA VAL A 299 -24.94 13.83 7.44
C VAL A 299 -25.37 12.59 6.66
N CYS A 300 -25.00 12.55 5.38
CA CYS A 300 -24.90 11.31 4.63
C CYS A 300 -23.44 11.15 4.23
N ILE A 301 -22.83 10.06 4.68
CA ILE A 301 -21.47 9.70 4.29
C ILE A 301 -21.50 8.67 3.17
N THR A 302 -20.55 8.76 2.26
CA THR A 302 -20.41 7.76 1.20
C THR A 302 -19.06 7.05 1.23
N TYR A 303 -19.04 5.85 0.65
CA TYR A 303 -17.85 5.04 0.47
C TYR A 303 -17.85 4.37 -0.91
N ALA A 304 -16.69 4.25 -1.55
CA ALA A 304 -16.53 3.39 -2.73
C ALA A 304 -16.21 1.95 -2.32
N SER A 305 -15.37 1.82 -1.28
CA SER A 305 -14.91 0.59 -0.65
C SER A 305 -14.76 0.80 0.86
N GLY A 306 -14.97 -0.22 1.67
CA GLY A 306 -14.90 -0.12 3.14
C GLY A 306 -16.27 0.19 3.76
N VAL A 307 -17.21 -0.74 3.57
CA VAL A 307 -18.57 -0.62 4.11
C VAL A 307 -18.53 -0.69 5.63
N GLU A 308 -17.67 -1.56 6.18
CA GLU A 308 -17.57 -1.75 7.62
C GLU A 308 -17.06 -0.48 8.32
N GLU A 309 -16.08 0.23 7.74
CA GLU A 309 -15.59 1.49 8.29
C GLU A 309 -16.64 2.61 8.17
N ALA A 310 -17.35 2.70 7.04
CA ALA A 310 -18.41 3.68 6.89
C ALA A 310 -19.55 3.44 7.90
N GLU A 311 -19.99 2.20 8.06
CA GLU A 311 -21.00 1.85 9.06
C GLU A 311 -20.50 2.02 10.50
N ALA A 312 -19.21 1.84 10.77
CA ALA A 312 -18.64 2.16 12.08
C ALA A 312 -18.75 3.66 12.40
N VAL A 313 -18.36 4.54 11.47
CA VAL A 313 -18.51 6.00 11.61
C VAL A 313 -19.98 6.37 11.81
N ALA A 314 -20.88 5.77 11.02
CA ALA A 314 -22.30 6.10 11.10
C ALA A 314 -22.97 5.59 12.38
N ARG A 315 -22.61 4.39 12.86
CA ARG A 315 -23.05 3.88 14.17
C ARG A 315 -22.59 4.80 15.28
N GLU A 316 -21.30 5.14 15.31
CA GLU A 316 -20.75 6.06 16.31
C GLU A 316 -21.51 7.40 16.36
N ILE A 317 -21.83 7.96 15.18
CA ILE A 317 -22.64 9.19 15.09
C ILE A 317 -24.07 8.98 15.62
N ARG A 318 -24.73 7.88 15.24
CA ARG A 318 -26.12 7.59 15.67
C ARG A 318 -26.20 7.30 17.16
N ASP A 319 -25.24 6.55 17.71
CA ASP A 319 -25.13 6.23 19.12
C ASP A 319 -24.87 7.49 19.96
N GLY A 320 -24.17 8.48 19.40
CA GLY A 320 -24.02 9.82 19.96
C GLY A 320 -25.25 10.74 19.80
N GLY A 321 -26.38 10.23 19.29
CA GLY A 321 -27.63 10.98 19.09
C GLY A 321 -27.70 11.80 17.79
N GLY A 322 -26.69 11.69 16.91
CA GLY A 322 -26.65 12.36 15.62
C GLY A 322 -27.44 11.64 14.52
N ARG A 323 -27.57 12.29 13.37
CA ARG A 323 -28.26 11.74 12.18
C ARG A 323 -27.25 11.40 11.09
N CYS A 324 -27.08 10.12 10.78
CA CYS A 324 -26.15 9.66 9.75
C CYS A 324 -26.73 8.55 8.85
N GLN A 325 -26.80 8.82 7.54
CA GLN A 325 -27.07 7.83 6.49
C GLN A 325 -25.75 7.39 5.83
N VAL A 326 -25.65 6.12 5.46
CA VAL A 326 -24.53 5.59 4.68
C VAL A 326 -25.01 5.19 3.29
N LEU A 327 -24.28 5.58 2.25
CA LEU A 327 -24.53 5.12 0.88
C LEU A 327 -23.23 4.70 0.20
N ARG A 328 -23.32 3.68 -0.67
CA ARG A 328 -22.19 3.35 -1.55
C ARG A 328 -22.17 4.32 -2.73
N TYR A 329 -21.01 4.90 -3.00
CA TYR A 329 -20.78 5.76 -4.16
C TYR A 329 -19.33 5.65 -4.63
N ASP A 330 -19.15 5.28 -5.88
CA ASP A 330 -17.89 5.34 -6.60
C ASP A 330 -17.87 6.59 -7.49
N ALA A 331 -16.93 7.50 -7.19
CA ALA A 331 -16.75 8.75 -7.91
C ALA A 331 -16.28 8.58 -9.36
N ALA A 332 -15.83 7.38 -9.75
CA ALA A 332 -15.59 7.07 -11.15
C ALA A 332 -16.88 6.87 -11.95
N GLY A 333 -17.98 6.49 -11.31
CA GLY A 333 -19.26 6.21 -11.95
C GLY A 333 -20.24 7.40 -12.01
N PRO A 334 -21.44 7.20 -12.58
CA PRO A 334 -22.49 8.22 -12.65
C PRO A 334 -23.14 8.49 -11.27
N VAL A 335 -23.43 9.76 -10.96
CA VAL A 335 -23.99 10.18 -9.66
C VAL A 335 -25.42 9.70 -9.44
N ALA A 336 -26.33 10.03 -10.36
CA ALA A 336 -27.77 9.90 -10.13
C ALA A 336 -28.20 8.45 -9.80
N ALA A 337 -27.67 7.47 -10.53
CA ALA A 337 -27.99 6.06 -10.31
C ALA A 337 -27.48 5.51 -8.97
N GLN A 338 -26.38 6.06 -8.44
CA GLN A 338 -25.76 5.58 -7.21
C GLN A 338 -26.33 6.24 -5.96
N LEU A 339 -26.81 7.49 -6.06
CA LEU A 339 -27.31 8.28 -4.93
C LEU A 339 -28.84 8.45 -4.92
N ASP A 340 -29.58 7.63 -5.67
CA ASP A 340 -31.04 7.68 -5.72
C ASP A 340 -31.69 7.51 -4.34
N ALA A 341 -31.11 6.64 -3.50
CA ALA A 341 -31.56 6.39 -2.13
C ALA A 341 -31.18 7.49 -1.11
N LEU A 342 -30.60 8.62 -1.55
CA LEU A 342 -30.28 9.73 -0.66
C LEU A 342 -31.57 10.34 -0.09
N ALA A 343 -31.79 10.21 1.22
CA ALA A 343 -33.01 10.67 1.86
C ALA A 343 -33.01 12.19 2.08
N MET A 344 -31.86 12.75 2.42
CA MET A 344 -31.72 14.18 2.71
C MET A 344 -31.66 15.05 1.43
N ARG A 345 -31.91 16.35 1.60
CA ARG A 345 -31.71 17.41 0.57
C ARG A 345 -30.49 18.23 0.98
N PRO A 346 -29.28 17.93 0.47
CA PRO A 346 -28.04 18.51 1.01
C PRO A 346 -28.01 20.04 0.88
N SER A 347 -27.72 20.74 1.97
CA SER A 347 -27.28 22.15 1.95
C SER A 347 -25.79 22.28 1.67
N GLN A 348 -25.02 21.24 1.99
CA GLN A 348 -23.58 21.25 1.82
C GLN A 348 -23.09 19.96 1.16
N LEU A 349 -22.13 20.11 0.25
CA LEU A 349 -21.38 19.01 -0.37
C LEU A 349 -19.92 19.10 0.08
N TYR A 350 -19.35 17.99 0.55
CA TYR A 350 -17.93 17.87 0.87
C TYR A 350 -17.31 16.75 0.04
N HIS A 351 -16.39 17.10 -0.86
CA HIS A 351 -15.84 16.12 -1.83
C HIS A 351 -14.44 15.64 -1.47
N PHE A 352 -14.31 14.63 -0.61
CA PHE A 352 -13.02 14.09 -0.18
C PHE A 352 -12.56 12.84 -0.95
N ALA A 353 -13.37 12.33 -1.89
CA ALA A 353 -12.95 11.18 -2.69
C ALA A 353 -11.62 11.48 -3.39
N THR A 354 -10.68 10.58 -3.19
CA THR A 354 -9.29 10.73 -3.58
C THR A 354 -8.83 9.39 -4.09
N PRO A 355 -8.48 9.29 -5.38
CA PRO A 355 -7.70 8.16 -5.89
C PRO A 355 -6.38 8.10 -5.14
N ARG A 356 -5.67 6.98 -5.24
CA ARG A 356 -4.37 6.87 -4.59
C ARG A 356 -3.41 7.95 -5.08
N ILE A 357 -2.91 8.80 -4.18
CA ILE A 357 -2.02 9.92 -4.52
C ILE A 357 -0.61 9.41 -4.79
N PHE A 358 -0.01 8.71 -3.82
CA PHE A 358 1.31 8.13 -3.95
C PHE A 358 1.21 6.74 -4.58
N ARG A 359 1.63 6.66 -5.84
CA ARG A 359 1.70 5.42 -6.62
C ARG A 359 3.12 5.18 -7.07
N GLN A 360 3.45 3.91 -7.32
CA GLN A 360 4.72 3.57 -7.95
C GLN A 360 4.68 3.97 -9.42
N LYS A 361 5.29 5.12 -9.75
CA LYS A 361 5.29 5.65 -11.11
C LYS A 361 6.06 4.76 -12.08
N ARG A 362 5.40 4.30 -13.13
CA ARG A 362 6.00 3.53 -14.23
C ARG A 362 6.60 4.44 -15.31
N ALA A 363 6.15 5.69 -15.38
CA ALA A 363 6.68 6.72 -16.28
C ALA A 363 6.69 8.10 -15.58
N PRO A 364 7.38 9.12 -16.13
CA PRO A 364 7.27 10.49 -15.60
C PRO A 364 5.83 11.02 -15.56
N PHE A 365 5.03 10.62 -16.55
CA PHE A 365 3.61 10.92 -16.66
C PHE A 365 2.83 9.68 -17.09
N GLU A 366 1.71 9.40 -16.41
CA GLU A 366 0.81 8.28 -16.70
C GLU A 366 -0.59 8.79 -17.10
N PRO A 367 -0.96 8.75 -18.39
CA PRO A 367 -2.25 9.28 -18.87
C PRO A 367 -3.46 8.69 -18.15
N SER A 368 -3.48 7.37 -17.92
CA SER A 368 -4.58 6.70 -17.22
C SER A 368 -4.73 7.15 -15.77
N CYS A 369 -3.62 7.40 -15.07
CA CYS A 369 -3.61 7.95 -13.72
C CYS A 369 -4.18 9.38 -13.71
N PHE A 370 -3.77 10.21 -14.66
CA PHE A 370 -4.29 11.56 -14.81
C PHE A 370 -5.79 11.58 -15.13
N GLU A 371 -6.25 10.73 -16.05
CA GLU A 371 -7.66 10.59 -16.40
C GLU A 371 -8.52 10.15 -15.19
N GLU A 372 -8.04 9.17 -14.42
CA GLU A 372 -8.68 8.74 -13.17
C GLU A 372 -8.79 9.90 -12.16
N MET A 373 -7.70 10.63 -11.95
CA MET A 373 -7.68 11.79 -11.05
C MET A 373 -8.60 12.91 -11.52
N MET A 374 -8.64 13.20 -12.82
CA MET A 374 -9.57 14.16 -13.40
C MET A 374 -11.01 13.71 -13.19
N ARG A 375 -11.35 12.45 -13.49
CA ARG A 375 -12.71 11.92 -13.29
C ARG A 375 -13.16 12.07 -11.84
N VAL A 376 -12.33 11.65 -10.89
CA VAL A 376 -12.68 11.65 -9.47
C VAL A 376 -12.68 13.06 -8.88
N TYR A 377 -11.68 13.90 -9.15
CA TYR A 377 -11.63 15.23 -8.55
C TYR A 377 -12.57 16.23 -9.22
N ASN A 378 -12.64 16.23 -10.55
CA ASN A 378 -13.24 17.34 -11.29
C ASN A 378 -14.63 16.99 -11.81
N TYR A 379 -14.75 15.87 -12.55
CA TYR A 379 -16.04 15.48 -13.15
C TYR A 379 -17.05 15.11 -12.06
N ALA A 380 -16.64 14.28 -11.09
CA ALA A 380 -17.52 13.93 -9.98
C ALA A 380 -17.93 15.15 -9.15
N PHE A 381 -17.01 16.08 -8.86
CA PHE A 381 -17.36 17.30 -8.13
C PHE A 381 -18.41 18.15 -8.86
N TYR A 382 -18.24 18.31 -10.18
CA TYR A 382 -19.21 19.00 -11.01
C TYR A 382 -20.58 18.31 -10.98
N GLU A 383 -20.63 17.01 -11.27
CA GLU A 383 -21.87 16.23 -11.32
C GLU A 383 -22.58 16.20 -9.95
N LEU A 384 -21.84 16.04 -8.86
CA LEU A 384 -22.36 16.04 -7.49
C LEU A 384 -22.92 17.42 -7.10
N SER A 385 -22.26 18.50 -7.51
CA SER A 385 -22.74 19.86 -7.23
C SER A 385 -24.09 20.10 -7.91
N LEU A 386 -24.22 19.70 -9.19
CA LEU A 386 -25.48 19.78 -9.92
C LEU A 386 -26.56 18.87 -9.34
N PHE A 387 -26.21 17.65 -8.94
CA PHE A 387 -27.13 16.73 -8.28
C PHE A 387 -27.69 17.31 -6.98
N CYS A 388 -26.85 17.94 -6.16
CA CYS A 388 -27.30 18.60 -4.93
C CYS A 388 -28.23 19.79 -5.23
N LEU A 389 -27.90 20.63 -6.24
CA LEU A 389 -28.75 21.77 -6.65
C LEU A 389 -30.09 21.32 -7.23
N GLY A 390 -30.12 20.22 -7.97
CA GLY A 390 -31.37 19.61 -8.44
C GLY A 390 -32.31 19.19 -7.29
N ARG A 391 -31.76 19.09 -6.07
CA ARG A 391 -32.50 18.72 -4.86
C ARG A 391 -32.71 19.88 -3.91
N ARG A 392 -32.00 21.01 -4.01
CA ARG A 392 -32.11 22.13 -3.07
C ARG A 392 -31.81 23.46 -3.75
N ASP A 393 -32.56 24.48 -3.36
CA ASP A 393 -32.51 25.79 -4.01
C ASP A 393 -31.14 26.47 -3.96
N ALA A 394 -30.35 26.21 -2.91
CA ALA A 394 -28.98 26.68 -2.77
C ALA A 394 -28.09 25.64 -2.07
N VAL A 395 -26.84 25.55 -2.52
CA VAL A 395 -25.85 24.58 -2.04
C VAL A 395 -24.49 25.25 -1.88
N ALA A 396 -23.79 24.94 -0.79
CA ALA A 396 -22.37 25.21 -0.65
C ALA A 396 -21.56 23.93 -0.92
N ALA A 397 -20.60 23.98 -1.83
CA ALA A 397 -19.76 22.84 -2.20
C ALA A 397 -18.29 23.09 -1.83
N PHE A 398 -17.72 22.20 -1.02
CA PHE A 398 -16.32 22.25 -0.63
C PHE A 398 -15.46 21.43 -1.58
N TYR A 399 -14.50 22.10 -2.22
CA TYR A 399 -13.47 21.49 -3.03
C TYR A 399 -12.13 21.48 -2.26
N PRO A 400 -11.68 20.31 -1.75
CA PRO A 400 -10.38 20.22 -1.10
C PRO A 400 -9.26 20.27 -2.15
N SER A 401 -8.50 21.35 -2.15
CA SER A 401 -7.25 21.48 -2.89
C SER A 401 -6.05 21.09 -2.01
N THR A 402 -4.83 21.41 -2.44
CA THR A 402 -3.59 20.93 -1.81
C THR A 402 -2.49 21.97 -1.89
N THR A 403 -1.69 22.11 -0.82
CA THR A 403 -0.48 22.96 -0.83
C THR A 403 0.61 22.41 -1.74
N ALA A 404 0.58 21.11 -2.06
CA ALA A 404 1.51 20.46 -2.99
C ALA A 404 1.54 21.08 -4.41
N ILE A 405 0.54 21.89 -4.78
CA ILE A 405 0.54 22.65 -6.04
C ILE A 405 1.75 23.59 -6.10
N ASP A 406 2.12 24.20 -4.98
CA ASP A 406 3.19 25.19 -4.91
C ASP A 406 4.59 24.54 -4.96
N GLU A 407 4.69 23.26 -4.58
CA GLU A 407 5.93 22.49 -4.54
C GLU A 407 6.21 21.70 -5.84
N ALA A 408 5.17 21.46 -6.64
CA ALA A 408 5.18 20.64 -7.86
C ALA A 408 6.06 19.36 -7.79
N PRO A 409 5.85 18.45 -6.82
CA PRO A 409 6.70 17.27 -6.68
C PRO A 409 6.56 16.33 -7.88
N ARG A 410 7.69 15.82 -8.38
CA ARG A 410 7.74 14.90 -9.54
C ARG A 410 6.81 13.69 -9.40
N ASP A 411 6.72 13.15 -8.18
CA ASP A 411 5.99 11.92 -7.87
C ASP A 411 4.47 12.13 -7.77
N THR A 412 3.99 13.37 -7.78
CA THR A 412 2.57 13.72 -7.67
C THR A 412 2.09 14.64 -8.79
N LEU A 413 2.77 14.63 -9.95
CA LEU A 413 2.47 15.50 -11.10
C LEU A 413 0.99 15.46 -11.50
N GLU A 414 0.44 14.28 -11.75
CA GLU A 414 -0.95 14.06 -12.20
C GLU A 414 -1.94 14.58 -11.15
N TYR A 415 -1.61 14.38 -9.87
CA TYR A 415 -2.41 14.84 -8.74
C TYR A 415 -2.44 16.36 -8.67
N VAL A 416 -1.27 17.01 -8.77
CA VAL A 416 -1.15 18.47 -8.80
C VAL A 416 -1.90 19.04 -10.00
N MET A 417 -1.70 18.47 -11.20
CA MET A 417 -2.42 18.90 -12.41
C MET A 417 -3.94 18.82 -12.23
N ALA A 418 -4.46 17.70 -11.72
CA ALA A 418 -5.88 17.53 -11.51
C ALA A 418 -6.44 18.49 -10.45
N LYS A 419 -5.70 18.72 -9.35
CA LYS A 419 -6.09 19.67 -8.30
C LYS A 419 -6.09 21.11 -8.78
N SER A 420 -5.07 21.55 -9.52
CA SER A 420 -5.01 22.88 -10.13
C SER A 420 -6.15 23.11 -11.13
N ALA A 421 -6.47 22.12 -11.97
CA ALA A 421 -7.62 22.18 -12.86
C ALA A 421 -8.94 22.30 -12.08
N GLY A 422 -9.06 21.58 -10.96
CA GLY A 422 -10.25 21.63 -10.12
C GLY A 422 -10.44 22.96 -9.37
N GLU A 423 -9.36 23.65 -8.97
CA GLU A 423 -9.48 25.02 -8.45
C GLU A 423 -10.14 25.95 -9.48
N THR A 424 -9.69 25.86 -10.74
CA THR A 424 -10.25 26.65 -11.85
C THR A 424 -11.71 26.30 -12.09
N LEU A 425 -12.05 25.01 -12.08
CA LEU A 425 -13.41 24.51 -12.24
C LEU A 425 -14.33 25.03 -11.13
N ALA A 426 -13.99 24.79 -9.86
CA ALA A 426 -14.81 25.19 -8.72
C ALA A 426 -15.04 26.71 -8.69
N ALA A 427 -13.98 27.51 -8.90
CA ALA A 427 -14.09 28.97 -8.93
C ALA A 427 -14.99 29.46 -10.08
N THR A 428 -14.96 28.79 -11.23
CA THR A 428 -15.81 29.13 -12.38
C THR A 428 -17.26 28.72 -12.13
N MET A 429 -17.49 27.54 -11.55
CA MET A 429 -18.82 27.07 -11.17
C MET A 429 -19.53 28.06 -10.23
N ALA A 430 -18.84 28.55 -9.19
CA ALA A 430 -19.43 29.53 -8.27
C ALA A 430 -19.85 30.86 -8.92
N ARG A 431 -19.19 31.25 -10.03
CA ARG A 431 -19.54 32.48 -10.77
C ARG A 431 -20.63 32.29 -11.80
N THR A 432 -20.80 31.05 -12.30
CA THR A 432 -21.60 30.78 -13.50
C THR A 432 -22.86 29.96 -13.22
N ILE A 433 -22.91 29.24 -12.11
CA ILE A 433 -24.06 28.42 -11.71
C ILE A 433 -24.81 29.16 -10.59
N PRO A 434 -26.06 29.61 -10.84
CA PRO A 434 -26.86 30.27 -9.81
C PRO A 434 -27.04 29.41 -8.57
N ASN A 435 -27.04 30.05 -7.40
CA ASN A 435 -27.25 29.44 -6.07
C ASN A 435 -26.23 28.36 -5.67
N LEU A 436 -25.14 28.21 -6.42
CA LEU A 436 -24.01 27.39 -6.03
C LEU A 436 -22.90 28.27 -5.47
N ARG A 437 -22.53 28.05 -4.21
CA ARG A 437 -21.30 28.60 -3.64
C ARG A 437 -20.24 27.52 -3.61
N THR A 438 -19.01 27.81 -4.01
CA THR A 438 -17.88 26.91 -3.79
C THR A 438 -16.92 27.48 -2.75
N VAL A 439 -16.42 26.63 -1.87
CA VAL A 439 -15.30 26.94 -0.97
C VAL A 439 -14.13 26.07 -1.39
N ILE A 440 -12.99 26.71 -1.66
CA ILE A 440 -11.75 26.04 -2.08
C ILE A 440 -10.73 26.29 -0.97
N GLU A 441 -10.12 25.23 -0.46
CA GLU A 441 -9.05 25.34 0.53
C GLU A 441 -7.88 24.45 0.12
N ARG A 442 -6.66 25.00 0.13
CA ARG A 442 -5.43 24.24 -0.10
C ARG A 442 -5.00 23.57 1.19
N LEU A 443 -5.37 22.31 1.36
CA LEU A 443 -5.08 21.59 2.60
C LEU A 443 -3.58 21.24 2.67
N PRO A 444 -2.93 21.41 3.84
CA PRO A 444 -1.58 20.91 4.06
C PRO A 444 -1.60 19.38 4.13
N ARG A 445 -0.44 18.75 4.30
CA ARG A 445 -0.38 17.31 4.55
C ARG A 445 -1.13 16.97 5.84
N VAL A 446 -2.19 16.17 5.72
CA VAL A 446 -3.03 15.71 6.84
C VAL A 446 -2.69 14.28 7.16
N ARG A 447 -2.76 13.88 8.44
CA ARG A 447 -2.48 12.51 8.88
C ARG A 447 -3.61 11.58 8.41
N THR A 448 -3.39 10.84 7.32
CA THR A 448 -4.34 9.88 6.74
C THR A 448 -3.62 8.68 6.15
N ASP A 449 -4.33 7.57 5.90
CA ASP A 449 -3.75 6.40 5.22
C ASP A 449 -3.16 6.76 3.82
N GLN A 450 -3.72 7.78 3.14
CA GLN A 450 -3.26 8.23 1.81
C GLN A 450 -1.92 8.95 1.84
N THR A 451 -1.54 9.52 2.98
CA THR A 451 -0.31 10.29 3.17
C THR A 451 0.68 9.56 4.06
N ALA A 452 0.45 8.27 4.34
CA ALA A 452 1.38 7.44 5.09
C ALA A 452 2.68 7.25 4.30
N THR A 453 3.83 7.48 4.94
CA THR A 453 5.17 7.24 4.38
C THR A 453 6.02 6.52 5.42
N ILE A 454 6.98 5.69 4.98
CA ILE A 454 7.89 4.95 5.88
C ILE A 454 8.58 5.92 6.86
N PHE A 455 9.02 7.06 6.34
CA PHE A 455 9.58 8.14 7.15
C PHE A 455 8.46 9.05 7.66
N PRO A 456 8.37 9.30 8.98
CA PRO A 456 7.39 10.23 9.53
C PRO A 456 7.57 11.63 8.97
N VAL A 457 6.48 12.26 8.53
CA VAL A 457 6.46 13.67 8.09
C VAL A 457 5.37 14.38 8.90
N PRO A 458 5.59 15.63 9.38
CA PRO A 458 4.58 16.38 10.12
C PRO A 458 3.25 16.45 9.37
N ALA A 459 2.15 16.26 10.10
CA ALA A 459 0.81 16.27 9.52
C ALA A 459 -0.22 16.81 10.54
N ALA A 460 -1.18 17.60 10.06
CA ALA A 460 -2.21 18.22 10.91
C ALA A 460 -3.29 17.22 11.39
N SER A 461 -3.96 17.53 12.52
CA SER A 461 -5.18 16.83 12.97
C SER A 461 -6.33 17.11 12.00
N PRO A 462 -7.05 16.07 11.51
CA PRO A 462 -8.23 16.25 10.66
C PRO A 462 -9.31 17.13 11.29
N GLY A 463 -9.67 16.90 12.56
CA GLY A 463 -10.72 17.65 13.25
C GLY A 463 -10.39 19.14 13.41
N ALA A 464 -9.18 19.44 13.88
CA ALA A 464 -8.73 20.83 14.06
C ALA A 464 -8.66 21.60 12.73
N LEU A 465 -8.27 20.93 11.65
CA LEU A 465 -8.21 21.52 10.32
C LEU A 465 -9.60 21.78 9.73
N MET A 466 -10.53 20.85 9.89
CA MET A 466 -11.84 20.94 9.24
C MET A 466 -12.81 21.90 9.91
N LEU A 467 -12.71 22.12 11.23
CA LEU A 467 -13.69 22.96 11.94
C LEU A 467 -13.79 24.40 11.40
N PRO A 468 -12.69 25.14 11.14
CA PRO A 468 -12.76 26.46 10.52
C PRO A 468 -13.43 26.44 9.13
N ILE A 469 -13.15 25.41 8.33
CA ILE A 469 -13.71 25.24 6.98
C ILE A 469 -15.22 24.98 7.06
N ILE A 470 -15.68 24.15 8.00
CA ILE A 470 -17.10 23.87 8.20
C ILE A 470 -17.85 25.14 8.63
N ARG A 471 -17.22 25.98 9.47
CA ARG A 471 -17.79 27.30 9.82
C ARG A 471 -17.92 28.21 8.60
N GLN A 472 -16.91 28.26 7.74
CA GLN A 472 -16.96 29.03 6.48
C GLN A 472 -18.01 28.48 5.49
N MET A 473 -18.20 27.16 5.45
CA MET A 473 -19.26 26.49 4.67
C MET A 473 -20.67 26.79 5.20
N SER A 474 -20.78 27.11 6.49
CA SER A 474 -22.06 27.39 7.16
C SER A 474 -22.38 28.89 7.26
N ALA A 475 -21.42 29.77 6.97
CA ALA A 475 -21.66 31.20 6.86
C ALA A 475 -22.62 31.49 5.68
N THR A 476 -23.63 32.32 5.92
CA THR A 476 -24.46 32.91 4.85
C THR A 476 -23.61 33.86 4.02
N ALA A 477 -23.76 33.76 2.70
CA ALA A 477 -23.08 34.61 1.72
C ALA A 477 -23.55 36.07 1.80
#